data_AF-A0A645GTS9-F1
#
_entry.id   AF-A0A645GTS9-F1
#
_cell.length_a   1.000
_cell.length_b   1.000
_cell.length_c   1.000
_cell.angle_alpha   90.00
_cell.angle_beta   90.00
_cell.angle_gamma   90.00
#
_symmetry.space_group_name_H-M   'P 1'
#
loop_
_entity.id
_entity.type
_entity.pdbx_description
1 polymer ?
#
loop_
_entity_poly.entity_id
_entity_poly.type
_entity_poly.pdbx_seq_one_letter_code
_entity_poly.pdbx_strand_id
1 'polypeptide(L)'
;MIELHGYTHQEIEFTFESNHPDSLYILQTRNQNLKKQKTQSKFGSSLNDMKQIGSGIGISGGALSGTLAFDMDDIEWIRKRDPGEKIILARPDTVPDDIPLIFSCDGLITAKGGATSHAAVTAAGLGKVCIVSCKSLVVDDAGKRCSVNGGNYIPGDKLSIDGSSGLIYEGSYEIRTD
;
A
#
# COMPACT_ATOMS: atom_id res chain seq x y z
N MET A 1 28.32 8.49 -11.64
CA MET A 1 28.17 7.06 -11.29
C MET A 1 27.11 6.38 -12.14
N ILE A 2 25.82 6.70 -11.98
CA ILE A 2 24.75 6.04 -12.76
C ILE A 2 24.81 6.44 -14.24
N GLU A 3 24.73 7.73 -14.56
CA GLU A 3 24.75 8.22 -15.95
C GLU A 3 26.12 8.13 -16.63
N LEU A 4 27.20 8.25 -15.85
CA LEU A 4 28.58 8.25 -16.34
C LEU A 4 29.22 6.85 -16.46
N HIS A 5 28.78 5.87 -15.66
CA HIS A 5 29.40 4.53 -15.61
C HIS A 5 28.39 3.38 -15.79
N GLY A 6 27.12 3.68 -16.03
CA GLY A 6 26.09 2.66 -16.26
C GLY A 6 25.71 1.83 -15.03
N TYR A 7 26.09 2.27 -13.82
CA TYR A 7 25.71 1.57 -12.60
C TYR A 7 24.20 1.67 -12.35
N THR A 8 23.60 0.56 -11.91
CA THR A 8 22.19 0.54 -11.49
C THR A 8 22.00 1.24 -10.14
N HIS A 9 20.80 1.80 -9.92
CA HIS A 9 20.40 2.30 -8.60
C HIS A 9 20.64 1.22 -7.53
N GLN A 10 21.10 1.63 -6.34
CA GLN A 10 21.43 0.70 -5.24
C GLN A 10 20.48 0.91 -4.08
N GLU A 11 20.07 -0.19 -3.47
CA GLU A 11 19.51 -0.21 -2.12
C GLU A 11 20.66 -0.45 -1.15
N ILE A 12 20.77 0.40 -0.13
CA ILE A 12 21.88 0.41 0.83
C ILE A 12 21.30 0.35 2.24
N GLU A 13 21.78 -0.60 3.02
CA GLU A 13 21.56 -0.66 4.46
C GLU A 13 22.85 -0.25 5.15
N PHE A 14 22.76 0.69 6.09
CA PHE A 14 23.90 1.22 6.81
C PHE A 14 23.58 1.43 8.28
N THR A 15 24.61 1.54 9.10
CA THR A 15 24.50 1.89 10.52
C THR A 15 25.57 2.92 10.90
N PHE A 16 25.30 3.64 11.98
CA PHE A 16 26.29 4.43 12.70
C PHE A 16 26.51 3.78 14.07
N GLU A 17 27.74 3.37 14.39
CA GLU A 17 28.04 2.79 15.72
C GLU A 17 28.15 3.87 16.83
N SER A 18 28.24 5.14 16.43
CA SER A 18 28.26 6.28 17.35
C SER A 18 27.64 7.52 16.68
N ASN A 19 27.57 8.64 17.39
CA ASN A 19 27.11 9.91 16.79
C ASN A 19 28.18 10.61 15.91
N HIS A 20 29.36 10.00 15.74
CA HIS A 20 30.41 10.54 14.88
C HIS A 20 30.22 10.12 13.41
N PRO A 21 30.35 11.05 12.44
CA PRO A 21 30.21 10.76 11.01
C PRO A 21 31.11 9.63 10.51
N ASP A 22 32.30 9.48 11.09
CA ASP A 22 33.29 8.46 10.71
C ASP A 22 32.91 7.04 11.13
N SER A 23 31.86 6.89 11.95
CA SER A 23 31.35 5.58 12.39
C SER A 23 30.27 5.00 11.47
N LEU A 24 30.20 5.46 10.21
CA LEU A 24 29.32 4.94 9.18
C LEU A 24 29.82 3.60 8.64
N TYR A 25 29.00 2.56 8.78
CA TYR A 25 29.26 1.23 8.20
C TYR A 25 28.14 0.87 7.22
N ILE A 26 28.52 0.45 6.01
CA ILE A 26 27.59 -0.15 5.05
C ILE A 26 27.48 -1.64 5.38
N LEU A 27 26.27 -2.09 5.69
CA LEU A 27 25.98 -3.47 6.06
C LEU A 27 25.62 -4.32 4.85
N GLN A 28 24.87 -3.74 3.91
CA GLN A 28 24.44 -4.42 2.70
C GLN A 28 24.28 -3.43 1.55
N THR A 29 24.63 -3.88 0.34
CA THR A 29 24.27 -3.20 -0.91
C THR A 29 23.70 -4.21 -1.89
N ARG A 30 22.66 -3.82 -2.63
CA ARG A 30 22.16 -4.60 -3.76
C ARG A 30 21.60 -3.70 -4.84
N ASN A 31 21.53 -4.22 -6.07
CA ASN A 31 20.82 -3.53 -7.15
C ASN A 31 19.36 -3.30 -6.74
N GLN A 32 18.92 -2.05 -6.81
CA GLN A 32 17.53 -1.67 -6.62
C GLN A 32 16.74 -2.09 -7.86
N ASN A 33 15.73 -2.93 -7.66
CA ASN A 33 14.87 -3.40 -8.75
C ASN A 33 13.75 -2.39 -9.00
N LEU A 34 14.07 -1.32 -9.74
CA LEU A 34 13.11 -0.30 -10.14
C LEU A 34 12.26 -0.79 -11.32
N LYS A 35 11.18 -1.51 -11.03
CA LYS A 35 10.15 -1.78 -12.05
C LYS A 35 9.40 -0.47 -12.34
N LYS A 36 9.52 0.06 -13.57
CA LYS A 36 8.63 1.13 -14.05
C LYS A 36 7.20 0.58 -14.05
N GLN A 37 6.35 1.07 -13.16
CA GLN A 37 4.91 0.78 -13.22
C GLN A 37 4.35 1.41 -14.48
N LYS A 38 3.84 0.58 -15.40
CA LYS A 38 3.51 0.98 -16.78
C LYS A 38 2.11 1.58 -16.95
N THR A 39 1.28 1.60 -15.91
CA THR A 39 -0.08 2.15 -15.97
C THR A 39 -0.43 2.74 -14.61
N GLN A 40 -0.56 4.07 -14.55
CA GLN A 40 -1.16 4.75 -13.42
C GLN A 40 -2.65 4.92 -13.74
N SER A 41 -3.47 4.02 -13.20
CA SER A 41 -4.91 4.25 -13.13
C SER A 41 -5.20 5.57 -12.41
N LYS A 42 -6.22 6.29 -12.85
CA LYS A 42 -6.68 7.55 -12.25
C LYS A 42 -8.16 7.47 -11.93
N PHE A 43 -8.61 8.27 -10.98
CA PHE A 43 -10.04 8.45 -10.79
C PHE A 43 -10.63 9.21 -11.98
N GLY A 44 -11.76 8.72 -12.50
CA GLY A 44 -12.55 9.40 -13.53
C GLY A 44 -13.40 10.54 -12.95
N SER A 45 -13.71 10.48 -11.65
CA SER A 45 -14.41 11.51 -10.90
C SER A 45 -13.51 12.70 -10.55
N SER A 46 -14.10 13.88 -10.38
CA SER A 46 -13.41 15.02 -9.78
C SER A 46 -13.10 14.72 -8.31
N LEU A 47 -11.89 15.08 -7.87
CA LEU A 47 -11.47 14.88 -6.48
C LEU A 47 -12.39 15.57 -5.46
N ASN A 48 -13.05 16.68 -5.86
CA ASN A 48 -13.97 17.42 -4.99
C ASN A 48 -15.29 16.68 -4.73
N ASP A 49 -15.65 15.72 -5.59
CA ASP A 49 -16.88 14.93 -5.46
C ASP A 49 -16.64 13.64 -4.66
N MET A 50 -15.39 13.41 -4.25
CA MET A 50 -14.98 12.22 -3.53
C MET A 50 -14.84 12.52 -2.04
N LYS A 51 -15.41 11.65 -1.20
CA LYS A 51 -15.33 11.83 0.25
C LYS A 51 -14.00 11.30 0.76
N GLN A 52 -13.00 12.18 0.85
CA GLN A 52 -11.72 11.84 1.46
C GLN A 52 -11.92 11.54 2.95
N ILE A 53 -11.46 10.36 3.37
CA ILE A 53 -11.57 9.89 4.76
C ILE A 53 -10.21 9.73 5.43
N GLY A 54 -9.11 9.68 4.69
CA GLY A 54 -7.79 9.48 5.28
C GLY A 54 -6.64 9.75 4.31
N SER A 55 -5.43 9.67 4.84
CA SER A 55 -4.20 9.75 4.04
C SER A 55 -3.03 9.05 4.74
N GLY A 56 -2.03 8.67 3.96
CA GLY A 56 -0.76 8.10 4.40
C GLY A 56 0.34 8.37 3.37
N ILE A 57 1.36 7.51 3.36
CA ILE A 57 2.46 7.54 2.40
C ILE A 57 2.10 6.60 1.25
N GLY A 58 1.85 7.17 0.07
CA GLY A 58 1.70 6.40 -1.16
C GLY A 58 3.02 5.74 -1.56
N ILE A 59 2.99 4.44 -1.80
CA ILE A 59 4.18 3.63 -2.13
C ILE A 59 4.21 3.23 -3.59
N SER A 60 3.08 2.73 -4.10
CA SER A 60 3.00 2.15 -5.43
C SER A 60 1.58 2.14 -5.95
N GLY A 61 1.44 2.19 -7.27
CA GLY A 61 0.17 2.13 -7.98
C GLY A 61 -0.48 3.48 -8.23
N GLY A 62 -1.65 3.45 -8.86
CA GLY A 62 -2.53 4.60 -9.05
C GLY A 62 -3.85 4.42 -8.29
N ALA A 63 -4.92 4.99 -8.84
CA ALA A 63 -6.26 4.87 -8.28
C ALA A 63 -6.79 3.43 -8.32
N LEU A 64 -7.39 2.98 -7.22
CA LEU A 64 -8.04 1.69 -7.07
C LEU A 64 -9.33 1.86 -6.27
N SER A 65 -10.45 1.42 -6.82
CA SER A 65 -11.71 1.27 -6.09
C SER A 65 -11.93 -0.21 -5.84
N GLY A 66 -12.24 -0.60 -4.61
CA GLY A 66 -12.40 -2.00 -4.25
C GLY A 66 -13.16 -2.21 -2.94
N THR A 67 -13.16 -3.45 -2.51
CA THR A 67 -13.86 -3.94 -1.32
C THR A 67 -12.87 -4.26 -0.22
N LEU A 68 -13.19 -3.80 1.00
CA LEU A 68 -12.37 -3.98 2.18
C LEU A 68 -12.36 -5.43 2.67
N ALA A 69 -11.17 -5.93 3.01
CA ALA A 69 -10.93 -7.24 3.62
C ALA A 69 -9.87 -7.14 4.72
N PHE A 70 -9.88 -8.10 5.66
CA PHE A 70 -8.92 -8.17 6.77
C PHE A 70 -8.15 -9.48 6.81
N ASP A 71 -8.73 -10.57 6.27
CA ASP A 71 -8.14 -11.89 6.21
C ASP A 71 -8.53 -12.66 4.92
N MET A 72 -8.08 -13.91 4.81
CA MET A 72 -8.31 -14.73 3.62
C MET A 72 -9.78 -15.11 3.44
N ASP A 73 -10.51 -15.33 4.54
CA ASP A 73 -11.93 -15.68 4.48
C ASP A 73 -12.74 -14.55 3.86
N ASP A 74 -12.44 -13.30 4.22
CA ASP A 74 -13.07 -12.12 3.63
C ASP A 74 -12.75 -12.04 2.12
N ILE A 75 -11.48 -12.24 1.75
CA ILE A 75 -11.02 -12.22 0.35
C ILE A 75 -11.77 -13.27 -0.48
N GLU A 76 -11.83 -14.50 0.00
CA GLU A 76 -12.52 -15.58 -0.68
C GLU A 76 -14.02 -15.31 -0.81
N TRP A 77 -14.64 -14.79 0.26
CA TRP A 77 -16.06 -14.44 0.25
C TRP A 77 -16.37 -13.35 -0.78
N ILE A 78 -15.53 -12.31 -0.87
CA ILE A 78 -15.66 -11.25 -1.90
C ILE A 78 -15.53 -11.88 -3.30
N ARG A 79 -14.49 -12.68 -3.54
CA ARG A 79 -14.25 -13.32 -4.86
C ARG A 79 -15.34 -14.30 -5.26
N LYS A 80 -15.94 -15.02 -4.31
CA LYS A 80 -17.08 -15.92 -4.57
C LYS A 80 -18.31 -15.15 -5.06
N ARG A 81 -18.51 -13.92 -4.57
CA ARG A 81 -19.64 -13.06 -4.99
C ARG A 81 -19.39 -12.37 -6.31
N ASP A 82 -18.17 -11.87 -6.51
CA ASP A 82 -17.73 -11.26 -7.75
C ASP A 82 -16.23 -11.56 -7.96
N PRO A 83 -15.89 -12.49 -8.89
CA PRO A 83 -14.50 -12.81 -9.18
C PRO A 83 -13.67 -11.62 -9.64
N GLY A 84 -14.28 -10.61 -10.27
CA GLY A 84 -13.63 -9.41 -10.78
C GLY A 84 -13.43 -8.30 -9.75
N GLU A 85 -14.11 -8.39 -8.60
CA GLU A 85 -14.13 -7.33 -7.59
C GLU A 85 -12.74 -7.05 -7.03
N LYS A 86 -12.29 -5.80 -7.06
CA LYS A 86 -10.99 -5.44 -6.52
C LYS A 86 -11.00 -5.48 -5.00
N ILE A 87 -9.89 -5.90 -4.40
CA ILE A 87 -9.81 -6.10 -2.94
C ILE A 87 -8.77 -5.18 -2.34
N ILE A 88 -9.15 -4.48 -1.28
CA ILE A 88 -8.28 -3.65 -0.46
C ILE A 88 -8.11 -4.33 0.90
N LEU A 89 -6.90 -4.78 1.19
CA LEU A 89 -6.54 -5.38 2.48
C LEU A 89 -6.16 -4.27 3.46
N ALA A 90 -6.76 -4.26 4.66
CA ALA A 90 -6.36 -3.36 5.75
C ALA A 90 -5.64 -4.14 6.86
N ARG A 91 -4.45 -3.68 7.25
CA ARG A 91 -3.65 -4.29 8.33
C ARG A 91 -3.10 -3.23 9.28
N PRO A 92 -2.89 -3.51 10.58
CA PRO A 92 -2.22 -2.57 11.48
C PRO A 92 -0.75 -2.35 11.08
N ASP A 93 -0.06 -3.42 10.71
CA ASP A 93 1.26 -3.49 10.10
C ASP A 93 1.31 -4.77 9.27
N THR A 94 2.35 -4.99 8.45
CA THR A 94 2.54 -6.28 7.78
C THR A 94 3.60 -7.12 8.47
N VAL A 95 3.33 -8.41 8.60
CA VAL A 95 4.30 -9.44 8.98
C VAL A 95 4.52 -10.43 7.82
N PRO A 96 5.58 -11.25 7.84
CA PRO A 96 5.82 -12.25 6.80
C PRO A 96 4.62 -13.19 6.54
N ASP A 97 3.84 -13.51 7.59
CA ASP A 97 2.65 -14.36 7.48
C ASP A 97 1.51 -13.73 6.66
N ASP A 98 1.56 -12.41 6.44
CA ASP A 98 0.57 -11.72 5.60
C ASP A 98 0.85 -11.87 4.10
N ILE A 99 2.00 -12.44 3.69
CA ILE A 99 2.37 -12.58 2.28
C ILE A 99 1.24 -13.22 1.44
N PRO A 100 0.62 -14.35 1.84
CA PRO A 100 -0.48 -14.94 1.07
C PRO A 100 -1.66 -13.97 0.89
N LEU A 101 -1.99 -13.17 1.90
CA LEU A 101 -3.06 -12.17 1.82
C LEU A 101 -2.71 -11.07 0.82
N ILE A 102 -1.46 -10.57 0.88
CA ILE A 102 -0.96 -9.53 -0.03
C ILE A 102 -0.95 -10.02 -1.48
N PHE A 103 -0.62 -11.30 -1.71
CA PHE A 103 -0.72 -11.90 -3.03
C PHE A 103 -2.15 -11.90 -3.57
N SER A 104 -3.14 -12.16 -2.71
CA SER A 104 -4.55 -12.32 -3.05
C SER A 104 -5.36 -11.00 -3.12
N CYS A 105 -4.83 -9.88 -2.62
CA CYS A 105 -5.48 -8.57 -2.73
C CYS A 105 -5.02 -7.76 -3.96
N ASP A 106 -5.67 -6.65 -4.25
CA ASP A 106 -5.25 -5.68 -5.30
C ASP A 106 -4.62 -4.42 -4.70
N GLY A 107 -5.04 -4.06 -3.48
CA GLY A 107 -4.52 -2.93 -2.72
C GLY A 107 -4.27 -3.26 -1.25
N LEU A 108 -3.39 -2.49 -0.62
CA LEU A 108 -2.99 -2.63 0.77
C LEU A 108 -2.96 -1.25 1.45
N ILE A 109 -3.63 -1.13 2.58
CA ILE A 109 -3.49 0.01 3.48
C ILE A 109 -2.99 -0.44 4.86
N THR A 110 -2.01 0.28 5.41
CA THR A 110 -1.48 0.00 6.75
C THR A 110 -1.45 1.22 7.65
N ALA A 111 -1.73 1.01 8.94
CA ALA A 111 -1.65 2.06 9.96
C ALA A 111 -0.18 2.43 10.27
N LYS A 112 0.69 1.42 10.33
CA LYS A 112 2.13 1.55 10.61
C LYS A 112 2.97 1.18 9.38
N GLY A 113 4.28 1.36 9.51
CA GLY A 113 5.26 1.09 8.45
C GLY A 113 5.73 2.37 7.74
N GLY A 114 7.01 2.39 7.38
CA GLY A 114 7.63 3.44 6.57
C GLY A 114 7.74 3.06 5.09
N ALA A 115 8.27 3.96 4.26
CA ALA A 115 8.40 3.73 2.82
C ALA A 115 9.35 2.58 2.43
N THR A 116 10.20 2.14 3.36
CA THR A 116 11.13 1.01 3.21
C THR A 116 10.72 -0.21 4.04
N SER A 117 9.50 -0.22 4.59
CA SER A 117 9.02 -1.36 5.37
C SER A 117 8.79 -2.59 4.51
N HIS A 118 8.67 -3.75 5.17
CA HIS A 118 8.28 -5.00 4.51
C HIS A 118 6.98 -4.85 3.69
N ALA A 119 5.98 -4.13 4.23
CA ALA A 119 4.73 -3.82 3.53
C ALA A 119 4.99 -3.10 2.21
N ALA A 120 5.76 -2.01 2.27
CA ALA A 120 6.01 -1.14 1.14
C ALA A 120 6.80 -1.87 0.04
N VAL A 121 7.88 -2.55 0.40
CA VAL A 121 8.74 -3.25 -0.56
C VAL A 121 8.01 -4.44 -1.20
N THR A 122 7.25 -5.20 -0.40
CA THR A 122 6.50 -6.37 -0.90
C THR A 122 5.36 -5.94 -1.83
N ALA A 123 4.53 -4.99 -1.40
CA ALA A 123 3.42 -4.50 -2.20
C ALA A 123 3.88 -3.85 -3.50
N ALA A 124 4.94 -3.04 -3.46
CA ALA A 124 5.54 -2.44 -4.66
C ALA A 124 6.10 -3.51 -5.60
N GLY A 125 6.83 -4.50 -5.08
CA GLY A 125 7.41 -5.59 -5.87
C GLY A 125 6.36 -6.46 -6.57
N LEU A 126 5.19 -6.62 -5.94
CA LEU A 126 4.03 -7.35 -6.44
C LEU A 126 3.06 -6.48 -7.27
N GLY A 127 3.35 -5.19 -7.43
CA GLY A 127 2.54 -4.26 -8.21
C GLY A 127 1.17 -3.95 -7.60
N LYS A 128 1.03 -4.08 -6.29
CA LYS A 128 -0.20 -3.74 -5.56
C LYS A 128 -0.29 -2.22 -5.35
N VAL A 129 -1.51 -1.70 -5.27
CA VAL A 129 -1.72 -0.30 -4.86
C VAL A 129 -1.51 -0.20 -3.37
N CYS A 130 -0.58 0.63 -2.89
CA CYS A 130 -0.17 0.57 -1.50
C CYS A 130 -0.06 1.96 -0.86
N ILE A 131 -0.67 2.10 0.31
CA ILE A 131 -0.54 3.26 1.20
C ILE A 131 -0.15 2.76 2.59
N VAL A 132 0.96 3.26 3.13
CA VAL A 132 1.43 2.90 4.47
C VAL A 132 1.41 4.12 5.40
N SER A 133 1.62 3.92 6.70
CA SER A 133 1.66 5.02 7.67
C SER A 133 0.38 5.87 7.71
N CYS A 134 -0.79 5.23 7.54
CA CYS A 134 -2.07 5.90 7.61
C CYS A 134 -2.39 6.25 9.07
N LYS A 135 -1.95 7.41 9.55
CA LYS A 135 -2.03 7.77 10.99
C LYS A 135 -3.45 7.77 11.56
N SER A 136 -4.44 8.08 10.73
CA SER A 136 -5.85 8.10 11.12
C SER A 136 -6.52 6.73 11.05
N LEU A 137 -5.83 5.72 10.50
CA LEU A 137 -6.31 4.35 10.38
C LEU A 137 -6.00 3.58 11.66
N VAL A 138 -7.03 3.03 12.28
CA VAL A 138 -6.93 2.06 13.38
C VAL A 138 -7.52 0.75 12.90
N VAL A 139 -6.74 -0.32 12.93
CA VAL A 139 -7.17 -1.65 12.46
C VAL A 139 -7.24 -2.61 13.63
N ASP A 140 -8.39 -3.26 13.78
CA ASP A 140 -8.63 -4.41 14.63
C ASP A 140 -8.93 -5.59 13.70
N ASP A 141 -7.88 -6.27 13.26
CA ASP A 141 -7.97 -7.36 12.29
C ASP A 141 -8.61 -8.61 12.90
N ALA A 142 -8.34 -8.89 14.18
CA ALA A 142 -9.02 -9.95 14.93
C ALA A 142 -10.53 -9.71 15.03
N GLY A 143 -10.93 -8.45 15.25
CA GLY A 143 -12.33 -8.01 15.25
C GLY A 143 -12.92 -7.71 13.87
N LYS A 144 -12.15 -7.91 12.78
CA LYS A 144 -12.51 -7.61 11.39
C LYS A 144 -13.13 -6.23 11.21
N ARG A 145 -12.43 -5.18 11.63
CA ARG A 145 -12.88 -3.80 11.48
C ARG A 145 -11.72 -2.83 11.46
N CYS A 146 -11.94 -1.68 10.82
CA CYS A 146 -11.06 -0.54 10.99
C CYS A 146 -11.86 0.75 11.15
N SER A 147 -11.18 1.78 11.66
CA SER A 147 -11.70 3.13 11.64
C SER A 147 -10.71 4.07 10.96
N VAL A 148 -11.24 5.05 10.22
CA VAL A 148 -10.45 6.10 9.57
C VAL A 148 -11.12 7.44 9.82
N ASN A 149 -10.43 8.35 10.51
CA ASN A 149 -10.96 9.67 10.90
C ASN A 149 -12.36 9.59 11.57
N GLY A 150 -12.62 8.55 12.36
CA GLY A 150 -13.87 8.35 13.07
C GLY A 150 -14.99 7.64 12.29
N GLY A 151 -14.83 7.40 10.99
CA GLY A 151 -15.65 6.46 10.24
C GLY A 151 -15.30 5.02 10.62
N ASN A 152 -16.28 4.11 10.63
CA ASN A 152 -16.06 2.68 10.94
C ASN A 152 -16.36 1.85 9.70
N TYR A 153 -15.48 0.90 9.40
CA TYR A 153 -15.54 0.05 8.21
C TYR A 153 -15.33 -1.41 8.57
N ILE A 154 -16.04 -2.30 7.87
CA ILE A 154 -16.10 -3.75 8.06
C ILE A 154 -15.85 -4.48 6.72
N PRO A 155 -15.63 -5.82 6.71
CA PRO A 155 -15.49 -6.57 5.48
C PRO A 155 -16.68 -6.32 4.53
N GLY A 156 -16.39 -6.09 3.26
CA GLY A 156 -17.42 -5.81 2.25
C GLY A 156 -17.69 -4.33 1.99
N ASP A 157 -17.23 -3.43 2.86
CA ASP A 157 -17.36 -1.99 2.61
C ASP A 157 -16.52 -1.57 1.41
N LYS A 158 -17.03 -0.59 0.65
CA LYS A 158 -16.34 -0.04 -0.52
C LYS A 158 -15.42 1.08 -0.10
N LEU A 159 -14.15 0.97 -0.51
CA LEU A 159 -13.16 2.02 -0.35
C LEU A 159 -12.45 2.26 -1.67
N SER A 160 -11.91 3.47 -1.81
CA SER A 160 -11.06 3.83 -2.94
C SER A 160 -9.77 4.45 -2.43
N ILE A 161 -8.65 4.07 -3.03
CA ILE A 161 -7.31 4.50 -2.63
C ILE A 161 -6.51 4.96 -3.83
N ASP A 162 -5.59 5.89 -3.63
CA ASP A 162 -4.59 6.26 -4.63
C ASP A 162 -3.19 6.09 -4.05
N GLY A 163 -2.49 5.08 -4.56
CA GLY A 163 -1.13 4.74 -4.15
C GLY A 163 -0.07 5.76 -4.58
N SER A 164 -0.40 6.71 -5.47
CA SER A 164 0.49 7.79 -5.87
C SER A 164 0.39 9.00 -4.93
N SER A 165 -0.83 9.44 -4.59
CA SER A 165 -1.04 10.57 -3.66
C SER A 165 -1.10 10.17 -2.19
N GLY A 166 -1.33 8.90 -1.89
CA GLY A 166 -1.50 8.40 -0.53
C GLY A 166 -2.88 8.72 0.06
N LEU A 167 -3.89 9.03 -0.77
CA LEU A 167 -5.23 9.42 -0.33
C LEU A 167 -6.19 8.22 -0.26
N ILE A 168 -7.10 8.27 0.71
CA ILE A 168 -8.13 7.24 0.96
C ILE A 168 -9.50 7.91 0.95
N TYR A 169 -10.45 7.29 0.24
CA TYR A 169 -11.81 7.76 0.04
C TYR A 169 -12.83 6.69 0.42
N GLU A 170 -13.96 7.14 0.96
CA GLU A 170 -15.11 6.28 1.22
C GLU A 170 -15.91 6.04 -0.06
N GLY A 171 -16.31 4.79 -0.31
CA GLY A 171 -17.10 4.40 -1.46
C GLY A 171 -16.26 3.92 -2.63
N SER A 172 -16.95 3.69 -3.75
CA SER A 172 -16.36 3.22 -5.01
C SER A 172 -16.50 4.30 -6.08
N TYR A 173 -15.40 4.65 -6.72
CA TYR A 173 -15.37 5.67 -7.77
C TYR A 173 -14.90 5.07 -9.10
N GLU A 174 -15.28 5.70 -10.21
CA GLU A 174 -14.89 5.26 -11.55
C GLU A 174 -13.37 5.35 -11.71
N ILE A 175 -12.76 4.29 -12.27
CA ILE A 175 -11.33 4.23 -12.57
C ILE A 175 -11.13 4.31 -14.08
N ARG A 176 -10.23 5.18 -14.52
CA ARG A 176 -9.75 5.27 -15.89
C ARG A 176 -8.32 4.76 -15.97
N THR A 177 -8.06 3.92 -16.95
CA THR A 177 -6.71 3.48 -17.33
C THR A 177 -6.36 4.10 -18.66
N ASP A 178 -5.28 4.88 -18.68
CA ASP A 178 -4.65 5.41 -19.90
C ASP A 178 -3.97 4.28 -20.70
#